data_AF-A0A3C1HFR2-F1
#
_entry.id   AF-A0A3C1HFR2-F1
#
_cell.length_a   1.000
_cell.length_b   1.000
_cell.length_c   1.000
_cell.angle_alpha   90.00
_cell.angle_beta   90.00
_cell.angle_gamma   90.00
#
_symmetry.space_group_name_H-M   'P 1'
#
loop_
_entity.id
_entity.type
_entity.pdbx_description
1 polymer ?
#
loop_
_entity_poly.entity_id
_entity_poly.type
_entity_poly.pdbx_seq_one_letter_code
_entity_poly.pdbx_strand_id
1 'polypeptide(L)'
;MRQRVTRRTPRLAIRSTGLRLTALAISAATLLISARPAPGGDPACTGRTLGGITTSAGSRACLGCHDGTTASNVIPTVSRTSQLYQYGQHPTLVSYADAYRRDPTGFIPPSELDPALRLEGGKVGCVTCHSVDSREKDMLIQPTRGGDLCLTCHIR
;
A
#
# COMPACT_ATOMS: atom_id res chain seq x y z
N MET A 1 41.35 14.04 40.85
CA MET A 1 40.92 13.74 42.23
C MET A 1 39.52 14.32 42.47
N ARG A 2 38.45 13.57 42.15
CA ARG A 2 37.05 13.80 42.57
C ARG A 2 36.35 12.44 42.62
N GLN A 3 35.82 12.08 43.78
CA GLN A 3 35.42 10.72 44.16
C GLN A 3 34.00 10.37 43.71
N ARG A 4 33.81 9.12 43.24
CA ARG A 4 32.50 8.51 42.93
C ARG A 4 31.77 8.15 44.21
N VAL A 5 30.51 8.58 44.33
CA VAL A 5 29.59 8.16 45.39
C VAL A 5 28.74 6.99 44.87
N THR A 6 28.94 5.81 45.44
CA THR A 6 28.12 4.61 45.19
C THR A 6 27.07 4.46 46.29
N ARG A 7 25.79 4.38 45.92
CA ARG A 7 24.70 4.12 46.86
C ARG A 7 24.40 2.61 46.87
N ARG A 8 24.65 1.96 48.01
CA ARG A 8 24.22 0.59 48.32
C ARG A 8 22.82 0.62 48.92
N THR A 9 21.90 -0.16 48.38
CA THR A 9 20.60 -0.44 49.01
C THR A 9 20.60 -1.81 49.69
N PRO A 10 19.94 -1.95 50.86
CA PRO A 10 19.92 -3.21 51.61
C PRO A 10 18.91 -4.21 51.04
N ARG A 11 19.32 -5.49 51.09
CA ARG A 11 18.47 -6.67 50.83
C ARG A 11 17.58 -6.92 52.06
N LEU A 12 16.26 -6.97 51.85
CA LEU A 12 15.32 -7.45 52.86
C LEU A 12 14.85 -8.85 52.46
N ALA A 13 15.25 -9.83 53.25
CA ALA A 13 14.76 -11.21 53.19
C ALA A 13 13.48 -11.30 54.02
N ILE A 14 12.39 -11.82 53.46
CA ILE A 14 11.19 -12.17 54.22
C ILE A 14 10.84 -13.62 53.92
N ARG A 15 10.77 -14.38 55.02
CA ARG A 15 10.51 -15.81 55.14
C ARG A 15 9.12 -16.19 54.66
N SER A 16 9.07 -17.40 54.13
CA SER A 16 7.90 -18.21 53.83
C SER A 16 7.19 -18.71 55.09
N THR A 17 5.87 -18.57 55.12
CA THR A 17 4.96 -19.40 55.93
C THR A 17 3.74 -19.69 55.07
N GLY A 18 3.59 -20.95 54.67
CA GLY A 18 2.41 -21.41 53.95
C GLY A 18 1.22 -21.58 54.89
N LEU A 19 0.00 -21.43 54.35
CA LEU A 19 -1.15 -22.12 54.91
C LEU A 19 -2.35 -22.15 53.95
N ARG A 20 -2.76 -23.39 53.67
CA ARG A 20 -4.12 -23.91 53.40
C ARG A 20 -4.84 -23.53 52.09
N LEU A 21 -4.92 -24.57 51.26
CA LEU A 21 -5.96 -24.80 50.26
C LEU A 21 -7.35 -24.62 50.87
N THR A 22 -8.13 -23.72 50.28
CA THR A 22 -9.57 -23.89 50.13
C THR A 22 -9.91 -23.64 48.66
N ALA A 23 -10.31 -24.70 47.99
CA ALA A 23 -10.83 -24.67 46.64
C ALA A 23 -12.10 -23.81 46.61
N LEU A 24 -12.06 -22.72 45.85
CA LEU A 24 -13.26 -22.07 45.34
C LEU A 24 -13.15 -22.04 43.81
N ALA A 25 -14.05 -22.78 43.18
CA ALA A 25 -14.25 -22.79 41.75
C ALA A 25 -14.59 -21.38 41.28
N ILE A 26 -13.73 -20.81 40.41
CA ILE A 26 -14.08 -19.65 39.60
C ILE A 26 -13.94 -20.11 38.15
N SER A 27 -15.09 -20.10 37.50
CA SER A 27 -15.38 -20.48 36.13
C SER A 27 -14.24 -20.21 35.16
N ALA A 28 -13.88 -21.25 34.41
CA ALA A 28 -13.12 -21.13 33.18
C ALA A 28 -13.93 -20.27 32.19
N ALA A 29 -13.68 -18.96 32.21
CA ALA A 29 -14.05 -18.08 31.12
C ALA A 29 -13.14 -18.47 29.95
N THR A 30 -13.64 -19.37 29.09
CA THR A 30 -13.11 -19.62 27.76
C THR A 30 -12.96 -18.28 27.04
N LEU A 31 -11.74 -17.71 27.07
CA LEU A 31 -11.33 -16.67 26.15
C LEU A 31 -11.32 -17.30 24.76
N LEU A 32 -12.47 -17.26 24.08
CA LEU A 32 -12.52 -17.36 22.64
C LEU A 32 -11.78 -16.13 22.11
N ILE A 33 -10.47 -16.28 21.95
CA ILE A 33 -9.68 -15.41 21.09
C ILE A 33 -10.19 -15.72 19.68
N SER A 34 -11.28 -15.06 19.32
CA SER A 34 -11.66 -14.85 17.94
C SER A 34 -10.52 -14.03 17.34
N ALA A 35 -9.57 -14.73 16.70
CA ALA A 35 -8.61 -14.10 15.82
C ALA A 35 -9.42 -13.46 14.69
N ARG A 36 -9.85 -12.22 14.92
CA ARG A 36 -10.36 -11.36 13.86
C ARG A 36 -9.23 -11.27 12.83
N PRO A 37 -9.48 -11.55 11.53
CA PRO A 37 -8.50 -11.20 10.51
C PRO A 37 -8.18 -9.71 10.69
N ALA A 38 -6.89 -9.39 10.79
CA ALA A 38 -6.46 -8.00 10.81
C ALA A 38 -7.03 -7.33 9.55
N PRO A 39 -7.82 -6.24 9.66
CA PRO A 39 -8.10 -5.41 8.51
C PRO A 39 -6.79 -4.72 8.13
N GLY A 40 -5.97 -5.40 7.32
CA GLY A 40 -4.86 -4.80 6.60
C GLY A 40 -5.43 -3.91 5.50
N GLY A 41 -5.85 -2.71 5.88
CA GLY A 41 -6.36 -1.69 4.98
C GLY A 41 -7.07 -0.60 5.78
N ASP A 42 -6.43 0.56 5.87
CA ASP A 42 -7.01 1.73 6.56
C ASP A 42 -8.43 2.00 6.06
N PRO A 43 -9.44 2.19 6.93
CA PRO A 43 -10.82 2.48 6.52
C PRO A 43 -10.98 3.85 5.86
N ALA A 44 -9.97 4.72 5.92
CA ALA A 44 -9.88 5.94 5.09
C ALA A 44 -9.49 5.63 3.62
N CYS A 45 -9.05 4.39 3.35
CA CYS A 45 -8.57 3.94 2.05
C CYS A 45 -9.60 3.16 1.23
N THR A 46 -10.76 2.79 1.79
CA THR A 46 -11.86 2.18 1.03
C THR A 46 -12.40 3.18 0.01
N GLY A 47 -12.23 2.85 -1.28
CA GLY A 47 -12.38 3.75 -2.40
C GLY A 47 -13.68 4.56 -2.40
N ARG A 48 -13.56 5.88 -2.56
CA ARG A 48 -14.68 6.73 -2.98
C ARG A 48 -14.93 6.45 -4.46
N THR A 49 -16.13 5.99 -4.76
CA THR A 49 -16.61 5.75 -6.12
C THR A 49 -16.70 7.07 -6.88
N LEU A 50 -15.80 7.29 -7.83
CA LEU A 50 -15.94 8.35 -8.84
C LEU A 50 -16.55 7.70 -10.09
N GLY A 51 -17.82 8.01 -10.38
CA GLY A 51 -18.49 7.50 -11.58
C GLY A 51 -18.64 5.97 -11.65
N GLY A 52 -18.73 5.27 -10.52
CA GLY A 52 -18.82 3.80 -10.48
C GLY A 52 -17.47 3.07 -10.40
N ILE A 53 -16.34 3.79 -10.41
CA ILE A 53 -15.00 3.21 -10.43
C ILE A 53 -14.33 3.38 -9.06
N THR A 54 -13.86 2.27 -8.47
CA THR A 54 -13.10 2.29 -7.22
C THR A 54 -11.65 2.68 -7.49
N THR A 55 -11.30 3.93 -7.20
CA THR A 55 -9.92 4.42 -7.20
C THR A 55 -9.23 4.11 -5.87
N SER A 56 -7.99 3.68 -5.94
CA SER A 56 -7.11 3.45 -4.79
C SER A 56 -6.74 4.76 -4.07
N ALA A 57 -6.19 4.65 -2.86
CA ALA A 57 -5.92 5.81 -2.01
C ALA A 57 -4.94 6.82 -2.62
N GLY A 58 -3.89 6.36 -3.29
CA GLY A 58 -2.93 7.23 -3.97
C GLY A 58 -3.59 7.97 -5.13
N SER A 59 -4.25 7.23 -6.03
CA SER A 59 -5.02 7.82 -7.13
C SER A 59 -6.11 8.81 -6.66
N ARG A 60 -6.80 8.54 -5.53
CA ARG A 60 -7.82 9.46 -4.98
C ARG A 60 -7.24 10.79 -4.49
N ALA A 61 -6.03 10.78 -3.93
CA ALA A 61 -5.40 12.02 -3.50
C ALA A 61 -5.13 12.92 -4.71
N CYS A 62 -4.65 12.36 -5.82
CA CYS A 62 -4.42 13.08 -7.07
C CYS A 62 -5.72 13.70 -7.61
N LEU A 63 -6.78 12.90 -7.66
CA LEU A 63 -8.09 13.31 -8.19
C LEU A 63 -8.82 14.33 -7.29
N GLY A 64 -8.35 14.56 -6.05
CA GLY A 64 -8.86 15.62 -5.19
C GLY A 64 -8.53 17.03 -5.71
N CYS A 65 -7.45 17.17 -6.49
CA CYS A 65 -7.08 18.43 -7.14
C CYS A 65 -7.28 18.36 -8.66
N HIS A 66 -7.06 17.20 -9.28
CA HIS A 66 -7.26 16.97 -10.72
C HIS A 66 -8.75 16.76 -11.09
N ASP A 67 -9.62 17.59 -10.51
CA ASP A 67 -11.07 17.58 -10.66
C ASP A 67 -11.58 18.66 -11.63
N GLY A 68 -10.68 19.51 -12.15
CA GLY A 68 -11.02 20.65 -13.01
C GLY A 68 -11.25 21.96 -12.26
N THR A 69 -11.25 21.96 -10.93
CA THR A 69 -11.39 23.18 -10.11
C THR A 69 -10.04 23.73 -9.68
N THR A 70 -9.16 22.86 -9.18
CA THR A 70 -7.86 23.25 -8.60
C THR A 70 -6.71 22.97 -9.57
N ALA A 71 -6.80 21.88 -10.33
CA ALA A 71 -5.89 21.52 -11.39
C ALA A 71 -6.67 20.97 -12.60
N SER A 72 -5.97 20.81 -13.73
CA SER A 72 -6.56 20.23 -14.94
C SER A 72 -7.27 18.91 -14.64
N ASN A 73 -8.53 18.82 -15.09
CA ASN A 73 -9.34 17.63 -14.90
C ASN A 73 -8.70 16.42 -15.59
N VAL A 74 -8.61 15.30 -14.87
CA VAL A 74 -8.13 14.03 -15.42
C VAL A 74 -9.18 12.96 -15.16
N ILE A 75 -9.62 12.31 -16.24
CA ILE A 75 -10.60 11.22 -16.16
C ILE A 75 -9.83 9.89 -16.22
N PRO A 76 -9.77 9.10 -15.15
CA PRO A 76 -9.12 7.79 -15.17
C PRO A 76 -9.86 6.84 -16.12
N THR A 77 -9.12 6.16 -16.98
CA THR A 77 -9.67 5.28 -18.02
C THR A 77 -9.52 3.81 -17.63
N VAL A 78 -10.65 3.11 -17.52
CA VAL A 78 -10.69 1.65 -17.31
C VAL A 78 -10.80 0.92 -18.64
N SER A 79 -9.73 0.88 -19.43
CA SER A 79 -9.81 0.13 -20.69
C SER A 79 -9.77 -1.38 -20.45
N ARG A 80 -10.84 -2.08 -20.84
CA ARG A 80 -10.89 -3.55 -20.93
C ARG A 80 -10.45 -4.07 -22.30
N THR A 81 -10.32 -3.18 -23.27
CA THR A 81 -9.86 -3.46 -24.62
C THR A 81 -8.52 -2.77 -24.85
N SER A 82 -7.60 -3.43 -25.56
CA SER A 82 -6.26 -2.97 -25.92
C SER A 82 -6.23 -1.75 -26.86
N GLN A 83 -7.33 -1.01 -26.98
CA GLN A 83 -7.54 0.04 -27.97
C GLN A 83 -7.16 1.46 -27.52
N LEU A 84 -6.64 1.65 -26.31
CA LEU A 84 -6.06 2.94 -25.92
C LEU A 84 -4.57 2.99 -26.31
N TYR A 85 -4.33 3.00 -27.62
CA TYR A 85 -3.01 3.19 -28.24
C TYR A 85 -2.77 4.66 -28.62
N GLN A 86 -3.50 5.58 -27.98
CA GLN A 86 -3.25 7.00 -28.17
C GLN A 86 -2.19 7.41 -27.17
N TYR A 87 -1.01 7.84 -27.65
CA TYR A 87 0.06 8.41 -26.83
C TYR A 87 -0.54 9.34 -25.76
N GLY A 88 -0.35 9.01 -24.48
CA GLY A 88 -0.91 9.74 -23.34
C GLY A 88 -2.22 9.19 -22.75
N GLN A 89 -2.83 8.16 -23.33
CA GLN A 89 -4.02 7.48 -22.80
C GLN A 89 -3.66 6.07 -22.32
N HIS A 90 -3.02 5.98 -21.16
CA HIS A 90 -2.75 4.69 -20.53
C HIS A 90 -3.92 4.33 -19.59
N PRO A 91 -4.48 3.10 -19.65
CA PRO A 91 -5.53 2.72 -18.73
C PRO A 91 -5.00 2.74 -17.30
N THR A 92 -5.76 3.39 -16.42
CA THR A 92 -5.55 3.42 -14.99
C THR A 92 -6.66 2.62 -14.32
N LEU A 93 -6.36 2.06 -13.15
CA LEU A 93 -7.23 1.18 -12.35
C LEU A 93 -7.44 -0.23 -12.94
N VAL A 94 -6.54 -0.66 -13.82
CA VAL A 94 -6.50 -2.02 -14.37
C VAL A 94 -5.61 -2.93 -13.53
N SER A 95 -6.04 -4.18 -13.29
CA SER A 95 -5.22 -5.20 -12.62
C SER A 95 -4.04 -5.58 -13.53
N TYR A 96 -2.82 -5.34 -13.08
CA TYR A 96 -1.63 -5.69 -13.86
C TYR A 96 -1.49 -7.20 -13.98
N ALA A 97 -1.74 -7.93 -12.89
CA ALA A 97 -1.72 -9.39 -12.90
C ALA A 97 -2.73 -9.99 -13.89
N ASP A 98 -3.92 -9.37 -14.04
CA ASP A 98 -4.91 -9.83 -15.01
C ASP A 98 -4.48 -9.52 -16.45
N ALA A 99 -3.83 -8.37 -16.68
CA ALA A 99 -3.28 -8.01 -17.98
C ALA A 99 -2.19 -9.00 -18.41
N TYR A 100 -1.21 -9.25 -17.53
CA TYR A 100 -0.17 -10.26 -17.75
C TYR A 100 -0.76 -11.65 -18.03
N ARG A 101 -1.76 -12.11 -17.28
CA ARG A 101 -2.39 -13.42 -17.52
C ARG A 101 -3.08 -13.52 -18.89
N ARG A 102 -3.55 -12.41 -19.46
CA ARG A 102 -4.18 -12.38 -20.79
C ARG A 102 -3.14 -12.35 -21.91
N ASP A 103 -2.00 -11.71 -21.67
CA ASP A 103 -0.92 -11.57 -22.65
C ASP A 103 0.47 -11.69 -22.00
N PRO A 104 0.90 -12.91 -21.63
CA PRO A 104 2.17 -13.10 -20.92
C PRO A 104 3.40 -12.87 -21.81
N THR A 105 3.23 -12.69 -23.13
CA THR A 105 4.33 -12.38 -24.06
C THR A 105 4.42 -10.88 -24.36
N GLY A 106 3.39 -10.10 -24.02
CA GLY A 106 3.38 -8.65 -24.13
C GLY A 106 3.79 -7.89 -22.86
N PHE A 107 3.78 -8.55 -21.70
CA PHE A 107 4.02 -7.93 -20.40
C PHE A 107 5.12 -8.63 -19.59
N ILE A 108 5.88 -7.83 -18.83
CA ILE A 108 6.85 -8.33 -17.86
C ILE A 108 6.12 -9.07 -16.72
N PRO A 109 6.62 -10.21 -16.21
CA PRO A 109 6.01 -10.88 -15.07
C PRO A 109 5.90 -9.96 -13.85
N PRO A 110 4.80 -10.00 -13.06
CA PRO A 110 4.65 -9.13 -11.89
C PRO A 110 5.79 -9.22 -10.86
N SER A 111 6.51 -10.35 -10.80
CA SER A 111 7.67 -10.56 -9.94
C SER A 111 8.96 -9.90 -10.45
N GLU A 112 9.00 -9.48 -11.71
CA GLU A 112 10.15 -8.89 -12.39
C GLU A 112 9.94 -7.40 -12.70
N LEU A 113 8.79 -6.83 -12.32
CA LEU A 113 8.54 -5.41 -12.43
C LEU A 113 9.58 -4.60 -11.65
N ASP A 114 9.93 -3.44 -12.19
CA ASP A 114 10.78 -2.47 -11.51
C ASP A 114 10.18 -2.14 -10.13
N PRO A 115 10.92 -2.30 -9.02
CA PRO A 115 10.44 -1.95 -7.68
C PRO A 115 10.01 -0.49 -7.51
N ALA A 116 10.45 0.42 -8.38
CA ALA A 116 10.00 1.80 -8.43
C ALA A 116 8.54 1.93 -8.89
N LEU A 117 8.00 0.96 -9.65
CA LEU A 117 6.60 0.92 -10.04
C LEU A 117 5.72 0.52 -8.86
N ARG A 118 4.99 1.49 -8.32
CA ARG A 118 4.06 1.26 -7.20
C ARG A 118 2.68 0.90 -7.72
N LEU A 119 2.38 -0.41 -7.76
CA LEU A 119 1.02 -0.87 -8.03
C LEU A 119 0.12 -0.65 -6.82
N GLU A 120 -1.05 -0.06 -7.04
CA GLU A 120 -2.02 0.21 -5.99
C GLU A 120 -2.96 -0.98 -5.82
N GLY A 121 -2.65 -1.87 -4.86
CA GLY A 121 -3.41 -3.10 -4.66
C GLY A 121 -3.35 -4.03 -5.88
N GLY A 122 -2.20 -4.08 -6.56
CA GLY A 122 -2.00 -4.88 -7.78
C GLY A 122 -2.57 -4.25 -9.05
N LYS A 123 -3.09 -3.01 -8.97
CA LYS A 123 -3.59 -2.25 -10.13
C LYS A 123 -2.62 -1.15 -10.52
N VAL A 124 -2.58 -0.84 -11.81
CA VAL A 124 -1.92 0.37 -12.32
C VAL A 124 -2.75 1.58 -11.88
N GLY A 125 -2.15 2.59 -11.26
CA GLY A 125 -2.82 3.81 -10.82
C GLY A 125 -1.97 5.06 -11.08
N CYS A 126 -2.42 6.23 -10.63
CA CYS A 126 -1.70 7.49 -10.87
C CYS A 126 -0.27 7.43 -10.33
N VAL A 127 -0.09 6.90 -9.13
CA VAL A 127 1.21 6.82 -8.45
C VAL A 127 2.10 5.67 -8.94
N THR A 128 1.60 4.85 -9.87
CA THR A 128 2.42 3.84 -10.53
C THR A 128 3.43 4.49 -11.45
N CYS A 129 3.01 5.54 -12.18
CA CYS A 129 3.86 6.25 -13.14
C CYS A 129 4.29 7.63 -12.64
N HIS A 130 3.52 8.26 -11.75
CA HIS A 130 3.81 9.61 -11.24
C HIS A 130 4.29 9.58 -9.79
N SER A 131 5.25 10.45 -9.48
CA SER A 131 5.68 10.73 -8.12
C SER A 131 5.89 12.23 -7.91
N VAL A 132 5.28 12.78 -6.86
CA VAL A 132 5.29 14.22 -6.56
C VAL A 132 6.68 14.78 -6.24
N ASP A 133 7.63 13.91 -5.92
CA ASP A 133 9.04 14.23 -5.67
C ASP A 133 9.92 14.06 -6.91
N SER A 134 9.37 13.53 -8.01
CA SER A 134 10.11 13.37 -9.25
C SER A 134 10.43 14.71 -9.89
N ARG A 135 11.64 14.80 -10.45
CA ARG A 135 12.11 15.95 -11.24
C ARG A 135 11.95 15.73 -12.73
N GLU A 136 11.46 14.56 -13.15
CA GLU A 136 11.17 14.29 -14.55
C GLU A 136 9.96 15.10 -15.01
N LYS A 137 9.88 15.28 -16.33
CA LYS A 137 8.72 15.94 -16.95
C LYS A 137 7.43 15.24 -16.53
N ASP A 138 6.41 16.05 -16.24
CA ASP A 138 5.08 15.59 -15.80
C ASP A 138 5.13 14.71 -14.53
N MET A 139 6.17 14.88 -13.69
CA MET A 139 6.37 14.13 -12.44
C MET A 139 6.49 12.61 -12.64
N LEU A 140 7.00 12.15 -13.78
CA LEU A 140 7.11 10.72 -14.04
C LEU A 140 8.21 10.06 -13.21
N ILE A 141 8.04 8.80 -12.80
CA ILE A 141 9.06 8.08 -12.02
C ILE A 141 10.37 7.85 -12.81
N GLN A 142 10.30 7.95 -14.14
CA GLN A 142 11.44 7.87 -15.05
C GLN A 142 11.09 8.57 -16.39
N PRO A 143 12.09 8.90 -17.23
CA PRO A 143 11.87 9.50 -18.54
C PRO A 143 11.02 8.63 -19.48
N THR A 144 10.33 9.26 -20.44
CA THR A 144 9.62 8.56 -21.54
C THR A 144 10.43 8.49 -22.83
N ARG A 145 11.64 9.08 -22.86
CA ARG A 145 12.53 9.03 -24.03
C ARG A 145 12.85 7.58 -24.33
N GLY A 146 12.75 7.17 -25.59
CA GLY A 146 13.04 5.78 -25.99
C GLY A 146 12.02 4.74 -25.52
N GLY A 147 10.97 5.15 -24.81
CA GLY A 147 9.99 4.22 -24.25
C GLY A 147 10.40 3.61 -22.91
N ASP A 148 11.43 4.12 -22.24
CA ASP A 148 11.97 3.56 -20.99
C ASP A 148 10.87 3.25 -19.96
N LEU A 149 10.00 4.23 -19.66
CA LEU A 149 8.85 4.01 -18.77
C LEU A 149 7.89 2.92 -19.28
N CYS A 150 7.60 2.86 -20.58
CA CYS A 150 6.70 1.85 -21.16
C CYS A 150 7.28 0.44 -20.98
N LEU A 151 8.60 0.31 -21.20
CA LEU A 151 9.33 -0.95 -21.17
C LEU A 151 9.53 -1.49 -19.74
N THR A 152 9.17 -0.74 -18.71
CA THR A 152 9.11 -1.29 -17.34
C THR A 152 7.92 -2.21 -17.10
N CYS A 153 6.94 -2.18 -18.00
CA CYS A 153 5.76 -3.05 -17.97
C CYS A 153 5.61 -3.90 -19.23
N HIS A 154 6.05 -3.41 -20.39
CA HIS A 154 5.86 -4.04 -21.70
C HIS A 154 7.15 -4.61 -22.26
N ILE A 155 7.06 -5.72 -22.98
CA ILE A 155 8.24 -6.38 -23.58
C ILE A 155 8.67 -5.71 -24.90
N ARG A 156 7.80 -4.91 -25.55
CA ARG A 156 8.08 -4.18 -26.81
C ARG A 156 6.99 -3.15 -27.13
#